data_AF-A0A7Y3GYJ7-F1
#
_entry.id   AF-A0A7Y3GYJ7-F1
#
_cell.length_a   1.000
_cell.length_b   1.000
_cell.length_c   1.000
_cell.angle_alpha   90.00
_cell.angle_beta   90.00
_cell.angle_gamma   90.00
#
_symmetry.space_group_name_H-M   'P 1'
#
loop_
_entity.id
_entity.type
_entity.pdbx_description
1 polymer ?
#
loop_
_entity_poly.entity_id
_entity_poly.type
_entity_poly.pdbx_seq_one_letter_code
_entity_poly.pdbx_strand_id
1 'polypeptide(L)'
;MMGNRAKPVGVYTLSSTGAFLETPRPFCRGVEIRLELELPELCDPIRARVVYGNVPGNLVLPKAPLGMAVEFLEPSQRSVREIQALIRRLRSRSAKSA
;
A
#
# COMPACT_ATOMS: atom_id res chain seq x y z
N MET A 1 4.87 -26.48 1.19
CA MET A 1 4.50 -25.85 -0.10
C MET A 1 3.98 -24.44 0.17
N MET A 2 4.82 -23.41 0.04
CA MET A 2 4.37 -22.02 0.12
C MET A 2 3.88 -21.61 -1.26
N GLY A 3 2.58 -21.79 -1.50
CA GLY A 3 1.94 -21.31 -2.72
C GLY A 3 2.15 -19.81 -2.86
N ASN A 4 2.51 -19.37 -4.06
CA ASN A 4 2.70 -17.97 -4.42
C ASN A 4 1.34 -17.25 -4.30
N ARG A 5 0.98 -16.79 -3.09
CA ARG A 5 -0.29 -16.11 -2.77
C ARG A 5 -0.21 -14.64 -3.17
N ALA A 6 0.01 -14.39 -4.45
CA ALA A 6 -0.24 -13.09 -5.04
C ALA A 6 -1.76 -12.82 -5.04
N LYS A 7 -2.15 -11.61 -4.67
CA LYS A 7 -3.54 -11.14 -4.81
C LYS A 7 -3.54 -9.67 -5.21
N PRO A 8 -4.34 -9.27 -6.20
CA PRO A 8 -4.50 -7.86 -6.53
C PRO A 8 -5.22 -7.16 -5.37
N VAL A 9 -4.81 -5.94 -5.08
CA VAL A 9 -5.39 -5.08 -4.04
C VAL A 9 -5.46 -3.64 -4.54
N GLY A 10 -6.44 -2.87 -4.05
CA GLY A 10 -6.52 -1.44 -4.34
C GLY A 10 -5.58 -0.65 -3.43
N VAL A 11 -4.97 0.42 -3.93
CA VAL A 11 -4.24 1.38 -3.09
C VAL A 11 -5.21 2.51 -2.72
N TYR A 12 -5.62 2.56 -1.46
CA TYR A 12 -6.53 3.61 -0.95
C TYR A 12 -5.76 4.88 -0.60
N THR A 13 -4.66 4.75 0.14
CA THR A 13 -3.72 5.85 0.43
C THR A 13 -2.29 5.39 0.25
N LEU A 14 -1.42 6.32 -0.15
CA LEU A 14 0.00 6.07 -0.39
C LEU A 14 0.84 7.21 0.21
N SER A 15 1.89 6.86 0.93
CA SER A 15 2.93 7.77 1.41
C SER A 15 4.31 7.26 0.99
N SER A 16 5.36 8.03 1.28
CA SER A 16 6.74 7.57 1.07
C SER A 16 7.19 6.47 2.04
N THR A 17 6.41 6.20 3.09
CA THR A 17 6.76 5.26 4.18
C THR A 17 5.80 4.08 4.28
N GLY A 18 4.69 4.08 3.54
CA GLY A 18 3.69 3.03 3.62
C GLY A 18 2.48 3.28 2.75
N ALA A 19 1.49 2.39 2.87
CA ALA A 19 0.24 2.47 2.13
C ALA A 19 -0.92 1.89 2.95
N PHE A 20 -2.14 2.29 2.60
CA PHE A 20 -3.34 1.55 2.95
C PHE A 20 -3.83 0.79 1.72
N LEU A 21 -3.97 -0.52 1.87
CA LEU A 21 -4.37 -1.43 0.82
C LEU A 21 -5.80 -1.90 1.06
N GLU A 22 -6.70 -1.55 0.16
CA GLU A 22 -8.08 -2.02 0.15
C GLU A 22 -8.11 -3.48 -0.31
N THR A 23 -8.63 -4.34 0.56
CA THR A 23 -8.76 -5.76 0.27
C THR A 23 -9.78 -6.41 1.20
N PRO A 24 -10.64 -7.31 0.69
CA PRO A 24 -11.57 -8.06 1.53
C PRO A 24 -10.87 -9.13 2.38
N ARG A 25 -9.58 -9.42 2.10
CA ARG A 25 -8.83 -10.49 2.75
C ARG A 25 -7.47 -9.96 3.24
N PRO A 26 -7.41 -9.05 4.21
CA PRO A 26 -6.13 -8.53 4.69
C PRO A 26 -5.30 -9.64 5.36
N PHE A 27 -3.98 -9.46 5.36
CA PHE A 27 -3.11 -10.32 6.15
C PHE A 27 -3.11 -9.87 7.62
N CYS A 28 -2.69 -10.77 8.51
CA CYS A 28 -2.57 -10.45 9.94
C CYS A 28 -1.50 -9.39 10.19
N ARG A 29 -1.69 -8.59 11.25
CA ARG A 29 -0.67 -7.65 11.74
C ARG A 29 0.64 -8.39 12.04
N GLY A 30 1.77 -7.76 11.69
CA GLY A 30 3.12 -8.30 11.85
C GLY A 30 3.62 -9.12 10.65
N VAL A 31 2.73 -9.53 9.74
CA VAL A 31 3.13 -10.29 8.54
C VAL A 31 3.93 -9.39 7.59
N GLU A 32 5.08 -9.89 7.15
CA GLU A 32 5.83 -9.30 6.04
C GLU A 32 5.27 -9.76 4.69
N ILE A 33 5.13 -8.82 3.77
CA ILE A 33 4.63 -9.04 2.43
C ILE A 33 5.55 -8.36 1.40
N ARG A 34 5.49 -8.85 0.17
CA ARG A 34 6.11 -8.21 -0.99
C ARG A 34 5.02 -7.49 -1.78
N LEU A 35 5.22 -6.20 -2.01
CA LEU A 35 4.32 -5.36 -2.81
C LEU A 35 4.91 -5.16 -4.18
N GLU A 36 4.16 -5.58 -5.20
CA GLU A 36 4.42 -5.30 -6.60
C GLU A 36 3.42 -4.22 -7.00
N LEU A 37 3.87 -2.96 -7.01
CA LEU A 37 3.02 -1.86 -7.47
C LEU A 37 3.12 -1.81 -8.99
N GLU A 38 1.99 -2.01 -9.67
CA GLU A 38 1.86 -1.87 -11.13
C GLU A 38 1.90 -0.40 -11.54
N LEU A 39 3.01 0.27 -11.23
CA LEU A 39 3.27 1.65 -11.60
C LEU A 39 4.30 1.66 -12.72
N PRO A 40 4.08 2.41 -13.81
CA PRO A 40 5.00 2.45 -14.95
C PRO A 40 6.44 2.78 -14.54
N GLU A 41 6.58 3.57 -13.47
CA GLU A 41 7.86 4.09 -13.00
C GLU A 41 8.49 3.23 -11.90
N LEU A 42 7.78 2.29 -11.30
CA LEU A 42 8.27 1.53 -10.14
C LEU A 42 8.79 0.16 -10.57
N CYS A 43 10.12 0.01 -10.61
CA CYS A 43 10.74 -1.19 -11.16
C CYS A 43 10.91 -2.33 -10.14
N ASP A 44 10.98 -2.00 -8.85
CA ASP A 44 11.39 -2.94 -7.81
C ASP A 44 10.27 -3.20 -6.80
N PRO A 45 9.97 -4.47 -6.47
CA PRO A 45 9.00 -4.79 -5.43
C PRO A 45 9.44 -4.26 -4.06
N ILE A 46 8.50 -3.75 -3.28
CA ILE A 46 8.75 -3.16 -1.97
C ILE A 46 8.41 -4.18 -0.88
N ARG A 47 9.35 -4.46 0.02
CA ARG A 47 9.05 -5.21 1.25
C ARG A 47 8.23 -4.34 2.18
N ALA A 48 7.21 -4.90 2.80
CA ALA A 48 6.35 -4.18 3.72
C ALA A 48 5.89 -5.06 4.87
N ARG A 49 5.56 -4.46 6.01
CA ARG A 49 4.98 -5.14 7.17
C ARG A 49 3.58 -4.63 7.42
N VAL A 50 2.64 -5.53 7.67
CA VAL A 50 1.27 -5.16 8.06
C VAL A 50 1.29 -4.59 9.48
N VAL A 51 0.90 -3.32 9.62
CA VAL A 51 0.87 -2.63 10.92
C VAL A 51 -0.53 -2.51 11.51
N TYR A 52 -1.56 -2.58 10.67
CA TYR A 52 -2.96 -2.46 11.07
C TYR A 52 -3.89 -3.12 10.05
N GLY A 53 -5.04 -3.65 10.51
CA GLY A 53 -6.08 -4.21 9.66
C GLY A 53 -7.43 -3.58 9.99
N ASN A 54 -8.12 -3.05 8.98
CA ASN A 54 -9.47 -2.52 9.08
C ASN A 54 -10.47 -3.60 8.65
N VAL A 55 -10.90 -4.43 9.60
CA VAL A 55 -11.81 -5.55 9.37
C VAL A 55 -12.95 -5.55 10.38
N PRO A 56 -14.14 -6.08 10.03
CA PRO A 56 -15.22 -6.27 10.99
C PRO A 56 -14.74 -7.17 12.14
N GLY A 57 -15.11 -6.82 13.37
CA GLY A 57 -14.69 -7.54 14.58
C GLY A 57 -13.37 -7.06 15.20
N ASN A 58 -12.76 -5.98 14.68
CA ASN A 58 -11.61 -5.29 15.30
C ASN A 58 -11.92 -3.79 15.49
N LEU A 59 -10.97 -3.00 16.00
CA LEU A 59 -11.05 -1.54 15.95
C LEU A 59 -11.16 -1.10 14.49
N VAL A 60 -12.29 -0.52 14.08
CA VAL A 60 -12.57 -0.08 12.71
C VAL A 60 -12.36 1.42 12.59
N LEU A 61 -11.65 1.85 11.53
CA LEU A 61 -11.62 3.24 11.09
C LEU A 61 -12.88 3.51 10.26
N PRO A 62 -13.87 4.28 10.76
CA PRO A 62 -15.21 4.33 10.16
C PRO A 62 -15.26 4.88 8.73
N LYS A 63 -14.23 5.64 8.33
CA LYS A 63 -14.14 6.29 7.01
C LYS A 63 -13.13 5.61 6.07
N ALA A 64 -12.46 4.55 6.52
CA ALA A 64 -11.51 3.80 5.69
C ALA A 64 -12.18 2.53 5.14
N PRO A 65 -11.81 2.08 3.94
CA PRO A 65 -12.32 0.83 3.38
C PRO A 65 -11.79 -0.38 4.15
N LEU A 66 -12.40 -1.55 3.90
CA LEU A 66 -11.88 -2.82 4.40
C LEU A 66 -10.49 -3.07 3.82
N GLY A 67 -9.53 -3.41 4.67
CA GLY A 67 -8.15 -3.55 4.21
C GLY A 67 -7.10 -3.60 5.29
N MET A 68 -5.89 -3.19 4.93
CA MET A 68 -4.73 -3.19 5.82
C MET A 68 -3.80 -2.02 5.54
N ALA A 69 -3.23 -1.48 6.61
CA ALA A 69 -2.13 -0.53 6.52
C ALA A 69 -0.80 -1.29 6.61
N VAL A 70 0.15 -0.86 5.79
CA VAL A 70 1.48 -1.46 5.69
C VAL A 70 2.55 -0.38 5.82
N GLU A 71 3.62 -0.67 6.54
CA GLU A 71 4.85 0.14 6.54
C GLU A 71 5.82 -0.45 5.52
N PHE A 72 6.55 0.38 4.77
CA PHE A 72 7.61 -0.08 3.89
C PHE A 72 8.86 -0.39 4.71
N LEU A 73 9.42 -1.57 4.50
CA LEU A 73 10.65 -2.03 5.13
C LEU A 73 11.82 -1.69 4.22
N GLU A 74 12.70 -0.82 4.70
CA GLU A 74 13.95 -0.45 4.02
C GLU A 74 13.78 -0.18 2.51
N PRO A 75 12.84 0.70 2.11
CA PRO A 75 12.63 0.95 0.69
C PRO A 75 13.89 1.54 0.07
N SER A 76 14.23 1.09 -1.14
CA SER A 76 15.37 1.65 -1.86
C SER A 76 15.16 3.16 -2.08
N GLN A 77 16.25 3.94 -2.11
CA GLN A 77 16.14 5.37 -2.41
C GLN A 77 15.45 5.63 -3.77
N ARG A 78 15.61 4.71 -4.72
CA ARG A 78 14.93 4.75 -6.01
C ARG A 78 13.40 4.63 -5.83
N SER A 79 12.93 3.60 -5.14
CA SER A 79 11.50 3.39 -4.85
C SER A 79 10.90 4.56 -4.11
N VAL A 80 11.62 5.14 -3.13
CA VAL A 80 11.16 6.34 -2.40
C VAL A 80 10.98 7.53 -3.36
N ARG A 81 11.96 7.79 -4.24
CA ARG A 81 11.87 8.88 -5.23
C ARG A 81 10.71 8.68 -6.21
N GLU A 82 10.50 7.45 -6.69
CA GLU A 82 9.42 7.09 -7.61
C GLU A 82 8.05 7.28 -6.95
N ILE A 83 7.87 6.79 -5.72
CA ILE A 83 6.64 7.01 -4.94
C ILE A 83 6.37 8.50 -4.72
N GLN A 84 7.40 9.28 -4.34
CA GLN A 84 7.25 10.72 -4.16
C GLN A 84 6.90 11.46 -5.47
N ALA A 85 7.48 11.04 -6.60
CA ALA A 85 7.13 11.57 -7.91
C ALA A 85 5.67 11.27 -8.26
N LEU A 86 5.20 10.04 -8.01
CA LEU A 86 3.81 9.64 -8.21
C LEU A 86 2.85 10.47 -7.35
N ILE A 87 3.14 10.61 -6.05
CA ILE A 87 2.31 11.39 -5.12
C ILE A 87 2.18 12.83 -5.61
N ARG A 88 3.27 13.46 -6.06
CA ARG A 88 3.25 14.81 -6.64
C ARG A 88 2.36 14.88 -7.89
N ARG A 89 2.44 13.89 -8.78
CA ARG A 89 1.61 13.80 -10.00
C ARG A 89 0.12 13.59 -9.69
N LEU A 90 -0.21 12.83 -8.65
CA LEU A 90 -1.61 12.62 -8.25
C LEU A 90 -2.21 13.90 -7.68
N ARG A 91 -1.46 14.65 -6.88
CA ARG A 91 -1.88 15.96 -6.35
C ARG A 91 -2.12 16.99 -7.45
N SER A 92 -1.22 17.05 -8.45
CA SER A 92 -1.37 18.02 -9.55
C SER A 92 -2.55 17.71 -10.48
N ARG A 93 -2.93 16.43 -10.63
CA ARG A 93 -4.15 16.04 -11.36
C ARG A 93 -5.42 16.36 -10.57
N SER A 94 -5.42 16.11 -9.26
CA SER A 94 -6.58 16.43 -8.40
C SER A 94 -6.87 17.94 -8.34
N ALA A 95 -5.85 18.79 -8.50
CA ALA A 95 -6.02 20.25 -8.52
C ALA A 95 -6.56 20.82 -9.84
N LYS A 96 -6.60 20.03 -10.93
CA LYS A 96 -7.13 20.44 -12.24
C LYS A 96 -8.58 20.01 -12.48
N SER A 97 -9.18 19.28 -11.55
CA SER A 97 -10.56 18.77 -11.64
C SER A 97 -11.51 19.43 -10.62
N ALA A 98 -11.07 20.51 -9.97
CA ALA A 98 -11.83 21.30 -9.00
C ALA A 98 -12.06 22.72 -9.53
#